data_AF-A0A7U9S8U1-F1
#
_entry.id   AF-A0A7U9S8U1-F1
#
_cell.length_a   1.000
_cell.length_b   1.000
_cell.length_c   1.000
_cell.angle_alpha   90.00
_cell.angle_beta   90.00
_cell.angle_gamma   90.00
#
_symmetry.space_group_name_H-M   'P 1'
#
loop_
_entity.id
_entity.type
_entity.pdbx_description
1 polymer ?
#
loop_
_entity_poly.entity_id
_entity_poly.type
_entity_poly.pdbx_seq_one_letter_code
_entity_poly.pdbx_strand_id
1 'polypeptide(L)' 'MLEKWQVPRKYYEMIEDLSYTKGEGYFIYLKKGYVNDVTGSRNIHCMKTSEVRWIIGKTHKR' A
#
# COMPACT_ATOMS: atom_id res chain seq x y z
N MET A 1 -7.71 -13.85 1.47
CA MET A 1 -6.75 -13.18 0.55
C MET A 1 -7.39 -11.92 0.03
N LEU A 2 -6.72 -10.75 0.14
CA LEU A 2 -7.12 -9.60 -0.66
C LEU A 2 -6.94 -9.98 -2.11
N GLU A 3 -7.98 -9.78 -2.90
CA GLU A 3 -7.84 -9.89 -4.32
C GLU A 3 -7.13 -8.63 -4.83
N LYS A 4 -6.11 -8.84 -5.67
CA LYS A 4 -5.23 -7.80 -6.22
C LYS A 4 -5.98 -6.57 -6.77
N TRP A 5 -7.27 -6.65 -7.12
CA TRP A 5 -8.08 -5.55 -7.68
C TRP A 5 -8.29 -4.33 -6.76
N GLN A 6 -8.11 -4.47 -5.44
CA GLN A 6 -8.29 -3.31 -4.53
C GLN A 6 -7.23 -2.23 -4.75
N VAL A 7 -6.07 -2.61 -5.29
CA VAL A 7 -5.01 -1.70 -5.71
C VAL A 7 -4.94 -1.66 -7.25
N PRO A 8 -4.90 -0.48 -7.87
CA PRO A 8 -4.68 -0.37 -9.31
C PRO A 8 -3.36 -1.05 -9.74
N ARG A 9 -3.41 -1.79 -10.85
CA ARG A 9 -2.29 -2.61 -11.37
C ARG A 9 -0.97 -1.84 -11.56
N LYS A 10 -1.04 -0.54 -11.88
CA LYS A 10 0.13 0.34 -12.02
C LYS A 10 1.00 0.44 -10.75
N TYR A 11 0.44 0.10 -9.58
CA TYR A 11 1.16 0.09 -8.32
C TYR A 11 1.69 -1.29 -7.92
N TYR A 12 1.47 -2.35 -8.70
CA TYR A 12 1.96 -3.69 -8.31
C TYR A 12 3.47 -3.77 -8.32
N GLU A 13 4.13 -2.99 -9.18
CA GLU A 13 5.60 -3.03 -9.27
C GLU A 13 6.29 -2.48 -8.03
N MET A 14 5.64 -1.58 -7.28
CA MET A 14 6.18 -1.02 -6.03
C MET A 14 5.82 -1.84 -4.78
N ILE A 15 4.84 -2.75 -4.88
CA ILE A 15 4.39 -3.56 -3.73
C ILE A 15 5.27 -4.80 -3.61
N GLU A 16 5.78 -5.01 -2.40
CA GLU A 16 6.49 -6.22 -1.97
C GLU A 16 5.50 -7.25 -1.43
N ASP A 17 4.61 -6.83 -0.52
CA ASP A 17 3.58 -7.69 0.04
C ASP A 17 2.29 -6.90 0.33
N LEU A 18 1.15 -7.60 0.31
CA LEU A 18 -0.18 -7.03 0.51
C LEU A 18 -1.07 -8.02 1.27
N SER A 19 -1.59 -7.60 2.42
CA SER A 19 -2.50 -8.40 3.25
C SER A 19 -3.67 -7.57 3.80
N TYR A 20 -4.74 -8.26 4.21
CA TYR A 20 -5.89 -7.66 4.87
C TYR A 20 -6.48 -8.57 5.90
N THR A 21 -6.85 -7.93 7.00
CA THR A 21 -7.56 -8.56 8.10
C THR A 21 -8.79 -7.73 8.40
N LYS A 22 -9.96 -8.37 8.55
CA LYS A 22 -11.25 -7.68 8.76
C LYS A 22 -11.27 -6.75 9.98
N GLY A 23 -10.42 -7.01 10.99
CA GLY A 23 -10.30 -6.18 12.20
C GLY A 23 -9.18 -5.14 12.16
N GLU A 24 -8.13 -5.36 11.36
CA GLU A 24 -6.96 -4.48 11.35
C GLU A 24 -6.84 -3.67 10.05
N GLY A 25 -7.54 -4.01 8.98
CA GLY A 25 -7.50 -3.29 7.71
C GLY A 25 -6.45 -3.82 6.74
N TYR A 26 -6.01 -2.95 5.83
CA TYR A 26 -5.08 -3.21 4.73
C TYR A 26 -3.64 -2.95 5.20
N PHE A 27 -2.75 -3.90 4.92
CA PHE A 27 -1.32 -3.76 5.12
C PHE A 27 -0.62 -3.92 3.78
N ILE A 28 0.17 -2.92 3.40
CA ILE A 28 0.97 -2.93 2.18
C ILE A 28 2.42 -2.69 2.57
N TYR A 29 3.29 -3.61 2.20
CA TYR A 29 4.72 -3.41 2.25
C TYR A 29 5.23 -3.00 0.87
N LEU A 30 5.96 -1.89 0.83
CA LEU A 30 6.61 -1.37 -0.36
C LEU A 30 8.00 -1.99 -0.53
N LYS A 31 8.36 -2.26 -1.78
CA LYS A 31 9.70 -2.75 -2.14
C LYS A 31 10.78 -1.79 -1.66
N LYS A 32 11.97 -2.34 -1.44
CA LYS A 32 13.14 -1.54 -1.07
C LYS A 32 13.39 -0.44 -2.13
N GLY A 33 13.59 0.78 -1.66
CA GLY A 33 13.74 1.96 -2.51
C GLY A 33 12.43 2.72 -2.79
N TYR A 34 11.28 2.24 -2.32
CA TYR A 34 10.03 3.01 -2.33
C TYR A 34 9.69 3.50 -0.91
N VAL A 35 9.14 4.70 -0.80
CA VAL A 35 8.68 5.29 0.45
C VAL A 35 7.36 6.01 0.22
N ASN A 36 6.47 6.00 1.21
CA ASN A 36 5.26 6.82 1.16
C ASN A 36 5.48 8.13 1.91
N ASP A 37 5.02 9.24 1.33
CA ASP A 37 5.19 10.59 1.90
C ASP A 37 4.31 10.86 3.13
N VAL A 38 3.31 10.01 3.36
CA VAL A 38 2.35 10.19 4.47
C VAL A 38 3.00 9.81 5.81
N THR A 39 3.76 8.72 5.83
CA THR A 39 4.40 8.19 7.05
C THR A 39 5.93 8.19 6.97
N GLY A 40 6.51 8.56 5.82
CA GLY A 40 7.95 8.49 5.57
C GLY A 40 8.50 7.06 5.60
N SER A 41 7.62 6.06 5.50
CA SER A 41 7.95 4.66 5.76
C SER A 41 7.67 3.76 4.55
N ARG A 42 8.10 2.50 4.65
CA ARG A 42 7.87 1.49 3.61
C ARG A 42 6.55 0.72 3.79
N ASN A 43 5.83 0.96 4.86
CA ASN A 43 4.58 0.30 5.19
C ASN A 43 3.41 1.28 5.04
N ILE A 44 2.29 0.76 4.53
CA ILE A 44 1.01 1.44 4.48
C ILE A 44 0.05 0.58 5.29
N HIS A 45 -0.55 1.17 6.31
CA HIS A 45 -1.57 0.53 7.12
C HIS A 45 -2.79 1.44 7.17
N CYS A 46 -3.94 0.96 6.70
CA CYS A 46 -5.18 1.74 6.68
C CYS A 46 -6.43 0.87 6.64
N MET A 47 -7.57 1.42 7.06
CA MET A 47 -8.81 0.65 7.19
C MET A 47 -9.63 0.66 5.90
N LYS A 48 -9.51 1.73 5.09
CA LYS A 48 -10.35 1.96 3.91
C LYS A 48 -9.54 1.83 2.63
N THR A 49 -10.15 1.26 1.60
CA THR A 49 -9.57 1.20 0.24
C THR A 49 -9.30 2.58 -0.36
N SER A 50 -10.10 3.60 0.02
CA SER A 50 -9.86 4.98 -0.40
C SER A 50 -8.54 5.53 0.15
N GLU A 51 -8.19 5.17 1.39
CA GLU A 51 -6.93 5.57 2.02
C GLU A 51 -5.75 4.87 1.35
N VAL A 52 -5.89 3.58 1.02
CA VAL A 52 -4.88 2.85 0.23
C VAL A 52 -4.55 3.61 -1.05
N ARG A 53 -5.57 3.99 -1.83
CA ARG A 53 -5.38 4.68 -3.12
C ARG A 53 -4.73 6.05 -2.96
N TRP A 54 -5.04 6.75 -1.88
CA TRP A 54 -4.46 8.05 -1.58
C TRP A 54 -2.99 7.94 -1.14
N ILE A 55 -2.68 7.06 -0.20
CA ILE A 55 -1.31 6.87 0.33
C ILE A 55 -0.38 6.31 -0.75
N ILE A 56 -0.84 5.31 -1.52
CA ILE A 56 -0.03 4.72 -2.59
C ILE A 56 0.20 5.70 -3.75
N GLY A 57 -0.73 6.64 -3.97
CA GLY A 57 -0.55 7.75 -4.91
C GLY A 57 0.54 8.74 -4.49
N LYS A 58 0.86 8.78 -3.19
CA LYS A 58 1.95 9.57 -2.59
C LYS A 58 3.21 8.73 -2.30
N THR A 59 3.31 7.58 -2.96
CA THR A 59 4.50 6.74 -2.87
C THR A 59 5.43 7.04 -4.03
N HIS A 60 6.71 7.28 -3.73
CA HIS A 60 7.72 7.57 -4.73
C HIS A 60 8.97 6.71 -4.49
N LYS A 61 9.83 6.65 -5.51
CA LYS A 61 11.12 5.96 -5.40
C LYS A 61 12.14 6.92 -4.77
N ARG A 62 12.72 6.49 -3.66
CA ARG A 62 13.78 7.19 -2.94
C ARG A 62 15.16 6.93 -3.55
#